data_AF-A0A660MNL0-F1
#
_entry.id   AF-A0A660MNL0-F1
#
_cell.length_a   1.000
_cell.length_b   1.000
_cell.length_c   1.000
_cell.angle_alpha   90.00
_cell.angle_beta   90.00
_cell.angle_gamma   90.00
#
_symmetry.space_group_name_H-M   'P 1'
#
loop_
_entity.id
_entity.type
_entity.pdbx_description
1 polymer ?
#
loop_
_entity_poly.entity_id
_entity_poly.type
_entity_poly.pdbx_seq_one_letter_code
_entity_poly.pdbx_strand_id
1 'polypeptide(L)'
;MKELEKSGKNFLKNKVDKNDIAAIIAKWTGIPASKLIESEKQKLLNLENILSQEVIGQKEAIDAISNAIRRARAGLSDDSKPIGSFLFLGPTGVGKTQTAKALAKALFDDEKNMIRIDMSEYMEKHSVSRLVGAPPGYIGYEEGGQLTEAVRRKPYSVILFDEVEKAHKDVFNILLQVLDDGRLTDGKGRIVNFKNTIIILTSNIGSYKIQEMTNQGKNYDEIFEALQDDLKAHFRPEFLNRLDDVILFHPLGKEIILGIVDNLLDELKNKLKEKNISISFGEKIKDFLINVGYDKDFGARPLKRAITKHILNNISSKIISGEIKEGDTFELDIDDNKNIIVKKGI
;
A
#
# COMPACT_ATOMS: atom_id res chain seq x y z
N MET A 1 -45.93 -24.86 -31.63
CA MET A 1 -45.38 -24.02 -30.53
C MET A 1 -45.63 -24.58 -29.12
N LYS A 2 -46.16 -25.81 -28.96
CA LYS A 2 -46.22 -26.52 -27.66
C LYS A 2 -45.86 -28.01 -27.77
N GLU A 3 -44.98 -28.34 -28.73
CA GLU A 3 -44.49 -29.72 -28.98
C GLU A 3 -42.97 -29.75 -29.29
N LEU A 4 -42.21 -28.81 -28.71
CA LEU A 4 -40.74 -28.75 -28.84
C LEU A 4 -40.02 -28.68 -27.48
N GLU A 5 -40.68 -29.07 -26.39
CA GLU A 5 -40.08 -29.15 -25.03
C GLU A 5 -39.56 -30.56 -24.68
N LYS A 6 -39.46 -31.49 -25.65
CA LYS A 6 -39.06 -32.88 -25.42
C LYS A 6 -37.74 -33.31 -26.07
N SER A 7 -36.83 -32.38 -26.34
CA SER A 7 -35.43 -32.72 -26.62
C SER A 7 -34.53 -31.87 -25.73
N GLY A 8 -33.93 -32.50 -24.72
CA GLY A 8 -32.90 -31.91 -23.85
C GLY A 8 -31.61 -31.60 -24.63
N LYS A 9 -31.70 -30.70 -25.61
CA LYS A 9 -30.55 -30.04 -26.21
C LYS A 9 -30.19 -28.89 -25.29
N ASN A 10 -29.01 -29.00 -24.68
CA ASN A 10 -28.32 -27.92 -23.98
C ASN A 10 -28.54 -26.61 -24.73
N PHE A 11 -29.27 -25.69 -24.09
CA PHE A 11 -29.27 -24.30 -24.53
C PHE A 11 -27.82 -23.83 -24.50
N LEU A 12 -27.27 -23.56 -25.68
CA LEU A 12 -25.99 -22.89 -25.82
C LEU A 12 -26.09 -21.57 -25.07
N LYS A 13 -25.39 -21.48 -23.94
CA LYS A 13 -25.32 -20.28 -23.13
C LYS A 13 -24.52 -19.25 -23.95
N ASN A 14 -25.24 -18.35 -24.62
CA ASN A 14 -24.65 -17.36 -25.54
C ASN A 14 -23.93 -16.20 -24.83
N LYS A 15 -23.75 -16.27 -23.50
CA LYS A 15 -23.03 -15.27 -22.71
C LYS A 15 -22.21 -15.96 -21.64
N VAL A 16 -20.91 -15.66 -21.65
CA VAL A 16 -19.96 -16.06 -20.61
C VAL A 16 -20.24 -15.23 -19.37
N ASP A 17 -20.46 -15.87 -18.23
CA ASP A 17 -20.58 -15.21 -16.93
C ASP A 17 -19.36 -15.45 -16.02
N LYS A 18 -19.39 -14.86 -14.81
CA LYS A 18 -18.30 -15.00 -13.84
C LYS A 18 -18.05 -16.47 -13.44
N ASN A 19 -19.09 -17.29 -13.44
CA ASN A 19 -18.98 -18.70 -13.08
C ASN A 19 -18.29 -19.51 -14.18
N ASP A 20 -18.56 -19.19 -15.45
CA ASP A 20 -17.90 -19.82 -16.60
C ASP A 20 -16.39 -19.50 -16.60
N ILE A 21 -16.01 -18.25 -16.31
CA ILE A 21 -14.59 -17.83 -16.19
C ILE A 21 -13.94 -18.51 -14.98
N ALA A 22 -14.60 -18.50 -13.83
CA ALA A 22 -14.08 -19.12 -12.61
C ALA A 22 -13.89 -20.65 -12.79
N ALA A 23 -14.75 -21.31 -13.58
CA ALA A 23 -14.60 -22.73 -13.93
C ALA A 23 -13.36 -23.00 -14.79
N ILE A 24 -13.02 -22.11 -15.72
CA ILE A 24 -11.78 -22.21 -16.51
C ILE A 24 -10.55 -22.01 -15.62
N ILE A 25 -10.57 -20.98 -14.76
CA ILE A 25 -9.47 -20.72 -13.81
C ILE A 25 -9.30 -21.92 -12.87
N ALA A 26 -10.39 -22.47 -12.35
CA ALA A 26 -10.39 -23.67 -11.51
C ALA A 26 -9.78 -24.88 -12.22
N LYS A 27 -10.04 -25.04 -13.52
CA LYS A 27 -9.45 -26.11 -14.33
C LYS A 27 -7.94 -25.93 -14.52
N TRP A 28 -7.44 -24.70 -14.59
CA TRP A 28 -6.01 -24.42 -14.71
C TRP A 28 -5.25 -24.53 -13.38
N THR A 29 -5.87 -24.09 -12.27
CA THR A 29 -5.23 -24.07 -10.95
C THR A 29 -5.48 -25.33 -10.12
N GLY A 30 -6.49 -26.13 -10.47
CA GLY A 30 -6.96 -27.26 -9.68
C GLY A 30 -7.79 -26.86 -8.45
N ILE A 31 -8.06 -25.57 -8.23
CA ILE A 31 -8.81 -25.04 -7.09
C ILE A 31 -10.27 -24.82 -7.50
N PRO A 32 -11.28 -25.42 -6.83
CA PRO A 32 -12.69 -25.21 -7.18
C PRO A 32 -13.08 -23.71 -7.23
N ALA A 33 -13.82 -23.32 -8.26
CA ALA A 33 -14.29 -21.95 -8.47
C ALA A 33 -15.01 -21.37 -7.24
N SER A 34 -15.82 -22.19 -6.57
CA SER A 34 -16.52 -21.82 -5.34
C SER A 34 -15.55 -21.47 -4.20
N LYS A 35 -14.46 -22.23 -4.06
CA LYS A 35 -13.42 -21.95 -3.06
C LYS A 35 -12.65 -20.67 -3.35
N LEU A 36 -12.40 -20.36 -4.63
CA LEU A 36 -11.76 -19.11 -5.03
C LEU A 36 -12.61 -17.90 -4.61
N ILE A 37 -13.91 -17.92 -4.92
CA ILE A 37 -14.84 -16.84 -4.58
C ILE A 37 -15.01 -16.72 -3.04
N GLU A 38 -15.13 -17.84 -2.34
CA GLU A 38 -15.25 -17.86 -0.88
C GLU A 38 -13.99 -17.30 -0.20
N SER A 39 -12.80 -17.62 -0.73
CA SER A 39 -11.53 -17.10 -0.22
C SER A 39 -11.41 -15.58 -0.40
N GLU A 40 -11.83 -15.04 -1.56
CA GLU A 40 -11.84 -13.59 -1.81
C GLU A 40 -12.81 -12.87 -0.85
N LYS A 41 -14.00 -13.44 -0.64
CA LYS A 41 -14.99 -12.89 0.31
C LYS A 41 -14.45 -12.86 1.74
N GLN A 42 -13.83 -13.95 2.20
CA GLN A 42 -13.22 -14.00 3.54
C GLN A 42 -12.09 -12.99 3.69
N LYS A 43 -11.29 -12.78 2.63
CA LYS A 43 -10.22 -11.77 2.61
C LYS A 43 -10.78 -10.35 2.80
N LEU A 44 -11.88 -10.02 2.12
CA LEU A 44 -12.54 -8.71 2.24
C LEU A 44 -13.21 -8.50 3.59
N LEU A 45 -13.80 -9.54 4.18
CA LEU A 45 -14.42 -9.48 5.51
C LEU A 45 -13.39 -9.32 6.64
N ASN A 46 -12.15 -9.77 6.43
CA ASN A 46 -11.06 -9.69 7.39
C ASN A 46 -9.99 -8.66 6.99
N LEU A 47 -10.30 -7.74 6.09
CA LEU A 47 -9.31 -6.85 5.48
C LEU A 47 -8.59 -6.00 6.53
N GLU A 48 -9.29 -5.50 7.53
CA GLU A 48 -8.71 -4.73 8.65
C GLU A 48 -7.67 -5.53 9.42
N ASN A 49 -7.95 -6.79 9.70
CA ASN A 49 -7.04 -7.68 10.42
C ASN A 49 -5.79 -7.97 9.58
N ILE A 50 -5.97 -8.19 8.27
CA ILE A 50 -4.86 -8.42 7.33
C ILE A 50 -3.98 -7.17 7.25
N LEU A 51 -4.57 -5.98 7.13
CA LEU A 51 -3.83 -4.72 7.04
C LEU A 51 -3.13 -4.40 8.37
N SER A 52 -3.79 -4.61 9.51
CA SER A 52 -3.24 -4.36 10.85
C SER A 52 -2.01 -5.21 11.17
N GLN A 53 -1.81 -6.34 10.48
CA GLN A 53 -0.59 -7.13 10.63
C GLN A 53 0.65 -6.42 10.06
N GLU A 54 0.48 -5.59 9.03
CA GLU A 54 1.58 -4.89 8.37
C GLU A 54 1.64 -3.39 8.68
N VAL A 55 0.51 -2.81 9.02
CA VAL A 55 0.34 -1.40 9.36
C VAL A 55 -0.04 -1.34 10.84
N ILE A 56 0.94 -1.11 11.69
CA ILE A 56 0.71 -1.01 13.14
C ILE A 56 0.13 0.37 13.47
N GLY A 57 -0.99 0.38 14.19
CA GLY A 57 -1.75 1.60 14.47
C GLY A 57 -2.60 2.03 13.28
N GLN A 58 -2.94 3.33 13.23
CA GLN A 58 -3.73 3.91 12.13
C GLN A 58 -5.08 3.22 11.91
N LYS A 59 -5.77 2.86 13.00
CA LYS A 59 -7.00 2.08 12.95
C LYS A 59 -8.07 2.79 12.12
N GLU A 60 -8.24 4.09 12.33
CA GLU A 60 -9.18 4.94 11.62
C GLU A 60 -8.93 4.89 10.10
N ALA A 61 -7.66 4.93 9.68
CA ALA A 61 -7.29 4.81 8.27
C ALA A 61 -7.60 3.43 7.70
N ILE A 62 -7.25 2.37 8.44
CA ILE A 62 -7.50 0.98 8.03
C ILE A 62 -9.00 0.72 7.89
N ASP A 63 -9.81 1.20 8.85
CA ASP A 63 -11.26 1.04 8.87
C ASP A 63 -11.91 1.78 7.69
N ALA A 64 -11.51 3.04 7.43
CA ALA A 64 -12.04 3.84 6.33
C ALA A 64 -11.77 3.19 4.96
N ILE A 65 -10.52 2.78 4.73
CA ILE A 65 -10.08 2.10 3.51
C ILE A 65 -10.84 0.78 3.31
N SER A 66 -10.91 -0.05 4.36
CA SER A 66 -11.54 -1.37 4.29
C SER A 66 -13.03 -1.26 3.98
N ASN A 67 -13.70 -0.29 4.59
CA ASN A 67 -15.11 0.00 4.31
C ASN A 67 -15.33 0.46 2.86
N ALA A 68 -14.50 1.37 2.34
CA ALA A 68 -14.60 1.83 0.95
C ALA A 68 -14.42 0.69 -0.06
N ILE A 69 -13.41 -0.16 0.15
CA ILE A 69 -13.17 -1.32 -0.72
C ILE A 69 -14.32 -2.32 -0.66
N ARG A 70 -14.88 -2.58 0.54
CA ARG A 70 -16.06 -3.45 0.67
C ARG A 70 -17.27 -2.89 -0.06
N ARG A 71 -17.54 -1.57 0.00
CA ARG A 71 -18.64 -0.94 -0.75
C ARG A 71 -18.47 -1.15 -2.26
N ALA A 72 -17.27 -0.93 -2.78
CA ALA A 72 -16.97 -1.14 -4.19
C ALA A 72 -17.15 -2.60 -4.61
N ARG A 73 -16.63 -3.55 -3.82
CA ARG A 73 -16.75 -4.98 -4.10
C ARG A 73 -18.17 -5.53 -3.96
N ALA A 74 -19.00 -4.88 -3.14
CA ALA A 74 -20.42 -5.19 -3.02
C ALA A 74 -21.27 -4.63 -4.18
N GLY A 75 -20.67 -3.87 -5.12
CA GLY A 75 -21.40 -3.20 -6.19
C GLY A 75 -22.26 -2.03 -5.69
N LEU A 76 -21.89 -1.45 -4.54
CA LEU A 76 -22.57 -0.30 -3.94
C LEU A 76 -21.86 1.03 -4.28
N SER A 77 -20.76 0.96 -5.02
CA SER A 77 -20.05 2.11 -5.58
C SER A 77 -20.30 2.21 -7.08
N ASP A 78 -19.91 3.33 -7.68
CA ASP A 78 -20.02 3.56 -9.11
C ASP A 78 -19.01 2.70 -9.90
N ASP A 79 -19.51 1.73 -10.68
CA ASP A 79 -18.71 0.84 -11.54
C ASP A 79 -18.00 1.59 -12.70
N SER A 80 -18.25 2.90 -12.87
CA SER A 80 -17.46 3.74 -13.78
C SER A 80 -16.11 4.17 -13.21
N LYS A 81 -15.93 4.12 -11.90
CA LYS A 81 -14.78 4.70 -11.19
C LYS A 81 -13.77 3.64 -10.73
N PRO A 82 -12.58 4.06 -10.26
CA PRO A 82 -11.67 3.16 -9.54
C PRO A 82 -12.34 2.50 -8.32
N ILE A 83 -11.78 1.37 -7.84
CA ILE A 83 -12.29 0.62 -6.68
C ILE A 83 -12.31 1.50 -5.42
N GLY A 84 -11.34 2.40 -5.31
CA GLY A 84 -11.28 3.38 -4.24
C GLY A 84 -10.24 4.45 -4.56
N SER A 85 -10.46 5.64 -4.04
CA SER A 85 -9.60 6.80 -4.24
C SER A 85 -9.43 7.58 -2.94
N PHE A 86 -8.19 7.68 -2.46
CA PHE A 86 -7.91 8.19 -1.12
C PHE A 86 -6.79 9.22 -1.13
N LEU A 87 -6.95 10.29 -0.35
CA LEU A 87 -5.85 11.20 -0.01
C LEU A 87 -5.39 10.93 1.42
N PHE A 88 -4.18 10.40 1.58
CA PHE A 88 -3.55 10.14 2.88
C PHE A 88 -2.77 11.37 3.33
N LEU A 89 -3.19 11.97 4.44
CA LEU A 89 -2.54 13.10 5.08
C LEU A 89 -1.82 12.65 6.33
N GLY A 90 -0.64 13.22 6.61
CA GLY A 90 0.04 13.00 7.88
C GLY A 90 1.55 13.18 7.77
N PRO A 91 2.29 13.07 8.89
CA PRO A 91 3.75 13.22 8.90
C PRO A 91 4.48 12.15 8.08
N THR A 92 5.80 12.35 7.89
CA THR A 92 6.64 11.35 7.21
C THR A 92 6.81 10.10 8.06
N GLY A 93 6.81 8.92 7.42
CA GLY A 93 7.16 7.67 8.11
C GLY A 93 6.11 7.11 9.05
N VAL A 94 4.86 7.58 8.98
CA VAL A 94 3.74 7.13 9.83
C VAL A 94 2.94 5.95 9.27
N GLY A 95 3.22 5.52 8.04
CA GLY A 95 2.59 4.32 7.45
C GLY A 95 1.88 4.52 6.11
N LYS A 96 1.72 5.75 5.59
CA LYS A 96 1.00 6.03 4.32
C LYS A 96 1.38 5.08 3.16
N THR A 97 2.67 5.00 2.83
CA THR A 97 3.20 4.11 1.78
C THR A 97 3.13 2.63 2.17
N GLN A 98 3.24 2.31 3.46
CA GLN A 98 3.16 0.93 3.94
C GLN A 98 1.74 0.38 3.78
N THR A 99 0.71 1.20 4.05
CA THR A 99 -0.69 0.86 3.80
C THR A 99 -0.95 0.56 2.33
N ALA A 100 -0.37 1.35 1.41
CA ALA A 100 -0.49 1.07 -0.03
C ALA A 100 0.11 -0.29 -0.44
N LYS A 101 1.26 -0.67 0.13
CA LYS A 101 1.88 -1.97 -0.10
C LYS A 101 1.06 -3.11 0.49
N ALA A 102 0.63 -2.95 1.74
CA ALA A 102 -0.21 -3.92 2.44
C ALA A 102 -1.51 -4.15 1.67
N LEU A 103 -2.12 -3.10 1.11
CA LEU A 103 -3.29 -3.22 0.24
C LEU A 103 -2.98 -3.99 -1.06
N ALA A 104 -1.86 -3.69 -1.72
CA ALA A 104 -1.48 -4.40 -2.95
C ALA A 104 -1.32 -5.91 -2.70
N LYS A 105 -0.67 -6.28 -1.59
CA LYS A 105 -0.53 -7.67 -1.17
C LYS A 105 -1.86 -8.29 -0.73
N ALA A 106 -2.65 -7.55 0.05
CA ALA A 106 -3.92 -8.03 0.57
C ALA A 106 -4.99 -8.20 -0.52
N LEU A 107 -4.95 -7.45 -1.63
CA LEU A 107 -6.00 -7.52 -2.65
C LEU A 107 -5.55 -8.15 -3.96
N PHE A 108 -4.25 -8.11 -4.25
CA PHE A 108 -3.69 -8.57 -5.51
C PHE A 108 -2.54 -9.58 -5.29
N ASP A 109 -2.41 -10.14 -4.09
CA ASP A 109 -1.49 -11.21 -3.69
C ASP A 109 0.02 -10.93 -3.86
N ASP A 110 0.39 -9.74 -4.33
CA ASP A 110 1.78 -9.33 -4.55
C ASP A 110 1.93 -7.81 -4.31
N GLU A 111 2.87 -7.43 -3.45
CA GLU A 111 3.25 -6.03 -3.23
C GLU A 111 3.71 -5.34 -4.52
N LYS A 112 4.24 -6.09 -5.49
CA LYS A 112 4.65 -5.59 -6.81
C LYS A 112 3.46 -5.15 -7.67
N ASN A 113 2.22 -5.43 -7.26
CA ASN A 113 1.02 -4.84 -7.86
C ASN A 113 0.73 -3.44 -7.33
N MET A 114 1.68 -2.83 -6.60
CA MET A 114 1.74 -1.40 -6.38
C MET A 114 2.54 -0.70 -7.51
N ILE A 115 1.91 0.24 -8.20
CA ILE A 115 2.55 1.18 -9.13
C ILE A 115 2.81 2.46 -8.34
N ARG A 116 4.07 2.80 -8.10
CA ARG A 116 4.45 4.03 -7.39
C ARG A 116 4.93 5.09 -8.38
N ILE A 117 4.35 6.28 -8.28
CA ILE A 117 4.76 7.46 -9.03
C ILE A 117 5.14 8.56 -8.04
N ASP A 118 6.38 9.03 -8.10
CA ASP A 118 6.86 10.13 -7.26
C ASP A 118 6.47 11.47 -7.89
N MET A 119 5.62 12.25 -7.22
CA MET A 119 5.11 13.51 -7.74
C MET A 119 6.15 14.64 -7.72
N SER A 120 7.26 14.47 -7.02
CA SER A 120 8.41 15.38 -7.11
C SER A 120 9.07 15.34 -8.50
N GLU A 121 8.92 14.25 -9.27
CA GLU A 121 9.36 14.21 -10.68
C GLU A 121 8.44 15.00 -11.63
N TYR A 122 7.29 15.45 -11.14
CA TYR A 122 6.22 16.08 -11.92
C TYR A 122 5.95 17.54 -11.50
N MET A 123 6.94 18.20 -10.88
CA MET A 123 6.86 19.59 -10.43
C MET A 123 6.76 20.60 -11.58
N GLU A 124 7.29 20.25 -12.76
CA GLU A 124 7.37 21.14 -13.92
C GLU A 124 6.32 20.80 -14.97
N LYS A 125 5.81 21.82 -15.66
CA LYS A 125 4.73 21.62 -16.64
C LYS A 125 5.06 20.61 -17.75
N HIS A 126 6.29 20.60 -18.24
CA HIS A 126 6.68 19.72 -19.34
C HIS A 126 6.81 18.25 -18.91
N SER A 127 7.13 17.98 -17.64
CA SER A 127 7.26 16.61 -17.13
C SER A 127 5.92 15.91 -16.96
N VAL A 128 4.80 16.66 -16.88
CA VAL A 128 3.42 16.13 -16.86
C VAL A 128 3.13 15.22 -18.05
N SER A 129 3.64 15.57 -19.23
CA SER A 129 3.48 14.76 -20.44
C SER A 129 4.06 13.35 -20.31
N ARG A 130 5.08 13.14 -19.47
CA ARG A 130 5.66 11.80 -19.22
C ARG A 130 4.69 10.85 -18.54
N LEU A 131 3.69 11.37 -17.82
CA LEU A 131 2.70 10.55 -17.12
C LEU A 131 1.79 9.79 -18.10
N VAL A 132 1.37 10.49 -19.17
CA VAL A 132 0.42 9.98 -20.18
C VAL A 132 1.06 9.64 -21.53
N GLY A 133 2.28 10.10 -21.75
CA GLY A 133 3.02 9.97 -23.02
C GLY A 133 3.02 11.29 -23.78
N ALA A 134 4.13 11.58 -24.46
CA ALA A 134 4.22 12.75 -25.31
C ALA A 134 3.21 12.65 -26.48
N PRO A 135 2.72 13.78 -27.02
CA PRO A 135 1.87 13.77 -28.21
C PRO A 135 2.69 13.47 -29.48
N PRO A 136 2.03 13.11 -30.60
CA PRO A 136 2.71 12.84 -31.87
C PRO A 136 3.62 14.00 -32.30
N GLY A 137 4.87 13.69 -32.65
CA GLY A 137 5.86 14.69 -33.11
C GLY A 137 6.83 15.20 -32.04
N TYR A 138 6.72 14.74 -30.78
CA TYR A 138 7.64 15.08 -29.69
C TYR A 138 8.57 13.90 -29.33
N ILE A 139 9.76 14.22 -28.80
CA ILE A 139 10.71 13.22 -28.29
C ILE A 139 10.04 12.43 -27.16
N GLY A 140 10.15 11.09 -27.18
CA GLY A 140 9.52 10.20 -26.21
C GLY A 140 8.10 9.76 -26.58
N TYR A 141 7.58 10.16 -27.74
CA TYR A 141 6.28 9.68 -28.25
C TYR A 141 6.17 8.15 -28.26
N GLU A 142 7.26 7.45 -28.62
CA GLU A 142 7.21 5.99 -28.74
C GLU A 142 7.17 5.24 -27.40
N GLU A 143 7.65 5.85 -26.32
CA GLU A 143 7.83 5.21 -25.01
C GLU A 143 6.52 5.04 -24.23
N GLY A 144 5.44 5.74 -24.63
CA GLY A 144 4.18 5.76 -23.91
C GLY A 144 4.26 6.56 -22.60
N GLY A 145 3.16 6.63 -21.86
CA GLY A 145 3.14 7.28 -20.55
C GLY A 145 3.55 6.34 -19.43
N GLN A 146 4.30 6.85 -18.44
CA GLN A 146 4.72 6.05 -17.30
C GLN A 146 3.52 5.46 -16.54
N LEU A 147 2.45 6.24 -16.34
CA LEU A 147 1.24 5.79 -15.67
C LEU A 147 0.39 4.91 -16.59
N THR A 148 0.14 5.39 -17.82
CA THR A 148 -0.76 4.71 -18.77
C THR A 148 -0.24 3.32 -19.16
N GLU A 149 1.07 3.19 -19.43
CA GLU A 149 1.66 1.88 -19.74
C GLU A 149 1.75 0.95 -18.53
N ALA A 150 2.04 1.48 -17.33
CA ALA A 150 2.09 0.67 -16.12
C ALA A 150 0.72 0.05 -15.80
N VAL A 151 -0.34 0.84 -15.88
CA VAL A 151 -1.72 0.38 -15.64
C VAL A 151 -2.21 -0.52 -16.76
N ARG A 152 -1.85 -0.24 -18.02
CA ARG A 152 -2.18 -1.14 -19.14
C ARG A 152 -1.57 -2.53 -18.96
N ARG A 153 -0.36 -2.63 -18.38
CA ARG A 153 0.31 -3.91 -18.07
C ARG A 153 -0.23 -4.56 -16.80
N LYS A 154 -0.63 -3.76 -15.81
CA LYS A 154 -1.16 -4.20 -14.51
C LYS A 154 -2.48 -3.48 -14.20
N PRO A 155 -3.60 -3.91 -14.80
CA PRO A 155 -4.89 -3.23 -14.63
C PRO A 155 -5.51 -3.45 -13.24
N TYR A 156 -5.04 -4.45 -12.50
CA TYR A 156 -5.38 -4.71 -11.10
C TYR A 156 -4.19 -4.29 -10.25
N SER A 157 -4.24 -3.08 -9.71
CA SER A 157 -3.10 -2.49 -9.01
C SER A 157 -3.51 -1.43 -8.02
N VAL A 158 -2.69 -1.26 -6.98
CA VAL A 158 -2.70 -0.03 -6.18
C VAL A 158 -1.80 0.99 -6.86
N ILE A 159 -2.30 2.18 -7.14
CA ILE A 159 -1.53 3.27 -7.72
C ILE A 159 -1.25 4.29 -6.61
N LEU A 160 0.02 4.47 -6.28
CA LEU A 160 0.49 5.38 -5.25
C LEU A 160 1.10 6.62 -5.90
N PHE A 161 0.44 7.76 -5.78
CA PHE A 161 0.98 9.08 -6.08
C PHE A 161 1.60 9.66 -4.81
N ASP A 162 2.92 9.58 -4.70
CA ASP A 162 3.63 9.99 -3.48
C ASP A 162 3.96 11.49 -3.51
N GLU A 163 3.79 12.19 -2.38
CA GLU A 163 4.07 13.63 -2.24
C GLU A 163 3.30 14.52 -3.23
N VAL A 164 2.00 14.28 -3.38
CA VAL A 164 1.16 14.91 -4.41
C VAL A 164 1.13 16.43 -4.34
N GLU A 165 1.40 17.03 -3.18
CA GLU A 165 1.50 18.49 -3.03
C GLU A 165 2.64 19.12 -3.84
N LYS A 166 3.62 18.32 -4.28
CA LYS A 166 4.75 18.76 -5.10
C LYS A 166 4.41 18.80 -6.58
N ALA A 167 3.36 18.08 -7.02
CA ALA A 167 3.00 17.99 -8.44
C ALA A 167 2.63 19.35 -9.03
N HIS A 168 2.94 19.53 -10.32
CA HIS A 168 2.41 20.63 -11.10
C HIS A 168 0.88 20.54 -11.18
N LYS A 169 0.20 21.70 -11.21
CA LYS A 169 -1.28 21.78 -11.21
C LYS A 169 -1.94 20.99 -12.34
N ASP A 170 -1.27 20.88 -13.48
CA ASP A 170 -1.79 20.15 -14.65
C ASP A 170 -1.89 18.63 -14.43
N VAL A 171 -1.15 18.07 -13.46
CA VAL A 171 -1.30 16.65 -13.07
C VAL A 171 -2.70 16.38 -12.53
N PHE A 172 -3.26 17.31 -11.74
CA PHE A 172 -4.61 17.13 -11.17
C PHE A 172 -5.71 17.09 -12.23
N ASN A 173 -5.52 17.76 -13.38
CA ASN A 173 -6.47 17.67 -14.49
C ASN A 173 -6.52 16.25 -15.07
N ILE A 174 -5.36 15.59 -15.18
CA ILE A 174 -5.25 14.19 -15.61
C ILE A 174 -5.89 13.26 -14.56
N LEU A 175 -5.60 13.51 -13.28
CA LEU A 175 -6.14 12.69 -12.20
C LEU A 175 -7.67 12.83 -12.08
N LEU A 176 -8.24 14.02 -12.28
CA LEU A 176 -9.69 14.23 -12.32
C LEU A 176 -10.36 13.30 -13.33
N GLN A 177 -9.80 13.16 -14.53
CA GLN A 177 -10.34 12.25 -15.54
C GLN A 177 -10.33 10.79 -15.06
N VAL A 178 -9.25 10.37 -14.39
CA VAL A 178 -9.14 9.03 -13.82
C VAL A 178 -10.16 8.80 -12.71
N LEU A 179 -10.34 9.77 -11.82
CA LEU A 179 -11.26 9.68 -10.69
C LEU A 179 -12.74 9.71 -11.13
N ASP A 180 -13.04 10.44 -12.22
CA ASP A 180 -14.41 10.59 -12.73
C ASP A 180 -14.86 9.42 -13.58
N ASP A 181 -14.04 9.05 -14.57
CA ASP A 181 -14.44 8.13 -15.64
C ASP A 181 -13.78 6.75 -15.52
N GLY A 182 -12.89 6.58 -14.53
CA GLY A 182 -12.09 5.35 -14.38
C GLY A 182 -11.26 5.06 -15.62
N ARG A 183 -10.92 6.08 -16.41
CA ARG A 183 -10.25 5.95 -17.72
C ARG A 183 -9.30 7.11 -17.96
N LEU A 184 -8.27 6.86 -18.74
CA LEU A 184 -7.33 7.89 -19.19
C LEU A 184 -6.91 7.63 -20.63
N THR A 185 -6.89 8.67 -21.44
CA THR A 185 -6.39 8.59 -22.81
C THR A 185 -4.90 8.91 -22.83
N ASP A 186 -4.09 8.01 -23.38
CA ASP A 186 -2.65 8.23 -23.52
C ASP A 186 -2.31 9.20 -24.67
N GLY A 187 -1.04 9.61 -24.78
CA GLY A 187 -0.56 10.48 -25.85
C GLY A 187 -0.71 9.92 -27.27
N LYS A 188 -0.98 8.61 -27.42
CA LYS A 188 -1.24 7.92 -28.69
C LYS A 188 -2.76 7.74 -28.96
N GLY A 189 -3.63 8.29 -28.11
CA GLY A 189 -5.08 8.20 -28.24
C GLY A 189 -5.69 6.87 -27.74
N ARG A 190 -4.92 6.02 -27.04
CA ARG A 190 -5.42 4.76 -26.49
C ARG A 190 -6.06 5.00 -25.14
N ILE A 191 -7.21 4.36 -24.91
CA ILE A 191 -7.93 4.45 -23.64
C ILE A 191 -7.42 3.36 -22.69
N VAL A 192 -6.89 3.77 -21.55
CA VAL A 192 -6.46 2.90 -20.44
C VAL A 192 -7.54 2.86 -19.36
N ASN A 193 -7.81 1.68 -18.81
CA ASN A 193 -8.86 1.44 -17.83
C ASN A 193 -8.30 1.38 -16.39
N PHE A 194 -8.87 2.19 -15.51
CA PHE A 194 -8.53 2.33 -14.08
C PHE A 194 -9.64 1.81 -13.15
N LYS A 195 -10.73 1.26 -13.67
CA LYS A 195 -11.86 0.77 -12.85
C LYS A 195 -11.47 -0.33 -11.85
N ASN A 196 -10.40 -1.07 -12.13
CA ASN A 196 -9.90 -2.15 -11.28
C ASN A 196 -8.69 -1.73 -10.42
N THR A 197 -8.45 -0.42 -10.28
CA THR A 197 -7.33 0.10 -9.51
C THR A 197 -7.81 0.74 -8.21
N ILE A 198 -6.89 0.85 -7.25
CA ILE A 198 -7.08 1.68 -6.05
C ILE A 198 -6.11 2.83 -6.16
N ILE A 199 -6.61 4.06 -6.10
CA ILE A 199 -5.82 5.28 -6.19
C ILE A 199 -5.51 5.78 -4.79
N ILE A 200 -4.24 5.94 -4.47
CA ILE A 200 -3.78 6.50 -3.20
C ILE A 200 -2.88 7.67 -3.52
N LEU A 201 -3.21 8.83 -2.97
CA LEU A 201 -2.37 10.02 -3.00
C LEU A 201 -1.83 10.24 -1.60
N THR A 202 -0.52 10.37 -1.43
CA THR A 202 0.04 10.75 -0.13
C THR A 202 0.35 12.23 -0.15
N SER A 203 0.18 12.87 0.99
CA SER A 203 0.62 14.23 1.19
C SER A 203 1.12 14.48 2.60
N ASN A 204 2.07 15.39 2.71
CA ASN A 204 2.53 15.91 4.00
C ASN A 204 1.88 17.26 4.33
N ILE A 205 0.86 17.72 3.58
CA ILE A 205 0.09 18.91 3.91
C ILE A 205 -0.48 18.80 5.33
N GLY A 206 -0.33 19.87 6.11
CA GLY A 206 -0.84 19.94 7.47
C GLY A 206 -0.16 19.01 8.49
N SER A 207 0.98 18.37 8.14
CA SER A 207 1.67 17.42 9.03
C SER A 207 1.97 17.98 10.42
N TYR A 208 2.44 19.23 10.49
CA TYR A 208 2.74 19.89 11.77
C TYR A 208 1.48 20.03 12.63
N LYS A 209 0.37 20.46 12.02
CA LYS A 209 -0.92 20.62 12.70
C LYS A 209 -1.49 19.28 13.17
N ILE A 210 -1.43 18.25 12.32
CA ILE A 210 -1.81 16.87 12.69
C ILE A 210 -1.01 16.41 13.90
N GLN A 211 0.31 16.62 13.89
CA GLN A 211 1.20 16.22 14.98
C GLN A 211 0.89 16.98 16.27
N GLU A 212 0.78 18.31 16.20
CA GLU A 212 0.49 19.17 17.35
C GLU A 212 -0.86 18.82 17.99
N MET A 213 -1.92 18.76 17.20
CA MET A 213 -3.27 18.51 17.71
C MET A 213 -3.43 17.07 18.22
N THR A 214 -2.81 16.09 17.56
CA THR A 214 -2.78 14.71 18.09
C THR A 214 -2.11 14.68 19.47
N ASN A 215 -0.99 15.40 19.65
CA ASN A 215 -0.30 15.47 20.95
C ASN A 215 -1.12 16.21 22.03
N GLN A 216 -2.03 17.10 21.62
CA GLN A 216 -2.99 17.76 22.51
C GLN A 216 -4.19 16.88 22.85
N GLY A 217 -4.29 15.66 22.31
CA GLY A 217 -5.39 14.74 22.53
C GLY A 217 -6.68 15.11 21.78
N LYS A 218 -6.56 15.91 20.71
CA LYS A 218 -7.69 16.24 19.84
C LYS A 218 -8.16 15.01 19.08
N ASN A 219 -9.47 14.90 18.87
CA ASN A 219 -10.03 13.78 18.12
C ASN A 219 -9.88 13.97 16.60
N TYR A 220 -10.20 12.93 15.84
CA TYR A 220 -10.05 12.90 14.38
C TYR A 220 -10.80 14.05 13.69
N ASP A 221 -12.05 14.31 14.08
CA ASP A 221 -12.90 15.32 13.46
C ASP A 221 -12.39 16.74 13.72
N GLU A 222 -11.94 17.03 14.95
CA GLU A 222 -11.33 18.32 15.30
C GLU A 222 -10.06 18.60 14.47
N ILE A 223 -9.22 17.57 14.28
CA ILE A 223 -8.00 17.69 13.46
C ILE A 223 -8.38 17.90 11.99
N PHE A 224 -9.34 17.14 11.49
CA PHE A 224 -9.79 17.23 10.11
C PHE A 224 -10.37 18.61 9.78
N GLU A 225 -11.22 19.15 10.66
CA GLU A 225 -11.78 20.49 10.52
C GLU A 225 -10.68 21.56 10.43
N ALA A 226 -9.66 21.45 11.30
CA ALA A 226 -8.55 22.38 11.33
C ALA A 226 -7.66 22.32 10.06
N LEU A 227 -7.73 21.24 9.28
CA LEU A 227 -6.98 21.05 8.03
C LEU A 227 -7.70 21.57 6.78
N GLN A 228 -8.97 21.97 6.89
CA GLN A 228 -9.76 22.37 5.71
C GLN A 228 -9.12 23.52 4.93
N ASP A 229 -8.55 24.51 5.64
CA ASP A 229 -7.92 25.67 5.00
C ASP A 229 -6.62 25.27 4.30
N ASP A 230 -5.81 24.39 4.91
CA ASP A 230 -4.59 23.86 4.31
C ASP A 230 -4.92 23.09 3.01
N LEU A 231 -5.98 22.27 3.05
CA LEU A 231 -6.43 21.51 1.88
C LEU A 231 -6.95 22.41 0.76
N LYS A 232 -7.78 23.41 1.08
CA LYS A 232 -8.33 24.35 0.08
C LYS A 232 -7.26 25.27 -0.51
N ALA A 233 -6.18 25.55 0.22
CA ALA A 233 -5.06 26.33 -0.29
C ALA A 233 -4.26 25.57 -1.37
N HIS A 234 -4.17 24.25 -1.26
CA HIS A 234 -3.38 23.42 -2.18
C HIS A 234 -4.22 22.74 -3.27
N PHE A 235 -5.38 22.21 -2.93
CA PHE A 235 -6.25 21.47 -3.83
C PHE A 235 -7.52 22.25 -4.13
N ARG A 236 -7.95 22.22 -5.41
CA ARG A 236 -9.25 22.76 -5.79
C ARG A 236 -10.36 21.90 -5.16
N PRO A 237 -11.46 22.49 -4.65
CA PRO A 237 -12.56 21.72 -4.05
C PRO A 237 -13.12 20.64 -4.96
N GLU A 238 -13.14 20.89 -6.27
CA GLU A 238 -13.55 19.89 -7.28
C GLU A 238 -12.73 18.61 -7.22
N PHE A 239 -11.43 18.68 -6.94
CA PHE A 239 -10.55 17.51 -6.85
C PHE A 239 -10.81 16.72 -5.58
N LEU A 240 -10.93 17.42 -4.44
CA LEU A 240 -11.23 16.78 -3.15
C LEU A 240 -12.58 16.04 -3.20
N ASN A 241 -13.58 16.63 -3.85
CA ASN A 241 -14.91 16.02 -4.00
C ASN A 241 -14.94 14.77 -4.90
N ARG A 242 -13.87 14.46 -5.64
CA ARG A 242 -13.77 13.23 -6.45
C ARG A 242 -13.09 12.08 -5.73
N LEU A 243 -12.49 12.33 -4.58
CA LEU A 243 -11.94 11.29 -3.73
C LEU A 243 -13.07 10.63 -2.94
N ASP A 244 -12.95 9.33 -2.69
CA ASP A 244 -13.87 8.62 -1.81
C ASP A 244 -13.67 9.02 -0.35
N ASP A 245 -12.42 9.30 0.05
CA ASP A 245 -12.10 9.74 1.40
C ASP A 245 -10.78 10.50 1.50
N VAL A 246 -10.69 11.37 2.50
CA VAL A 246 -9.45 12.05 2.92
C VAL A 246 -9.10 11.54 4.31
N ILE A 247 -8.00 10.80 4.39
CA ILE A 247 -7.67 9.95 5.54
C ILE A 247 -6.47 10.51 6.29
N LEU A 248 -6.65 10.75 7.59
CA LEU A 248 -5.57 11.22 8.46
C LEU A 248 -4.75 10.04 9.00
N PHE A 249 -3.44 10.22 8.98
CA PHE A 249 -2.47 9.33 9.62
C PHE A 249 -1.83 10.06 10.79
N HIS A 250 -1.97 9.47 11.98
CA HIS A 250 -1.47 10.04 13.21
C HIS A 250 0.03 9.83 13.37
N PRO A 251 0.74 10.73 14.09
CA PRO A 251 2.11 10.47 14.52
C PRO A 251 2.20 9.17 15.33
N LEU A 252 3.35 8.51 15.26
CA LEU A 252 3.55 7.22 15.90
C LEU A 252 3.88 7.40 17.39
N GLY A 253 3.02 6.86 18.25
CA GLY A 253 3.29 6.73 19.68
C GLY A 253 4.32 5.63 19.98
N LYS A 254 4.89 5.65 21.20
CA LYS A 254 5.91 4.68 21.63
C LYS A 254 5.44 3.22 21.47
N GLU A 255 4.19 2.93 21.83
CA GLU A 255 3.61 1.59 21.72
C GLU A 255 3.51 1.11 20.26
N ILE A 256 3.12 2.00 19.34
CA ILE A 256 3.05 1.69 17.92
C ILE A 256 4.45 1.39 17.38
N ILE A 257 5.44 2.21 17.75
CA ILE A 257 6.83 2.01 17.33
C ILE A 257 7.36 0.66 17.84
N LEU A 258 7.04 0.28 19.07
CA LEU A 258 7.40 -1.02 19.64
C LEU A 258 6.82 -2.17 18.79
N GLY A 259 5.53 -2.09 18.42
CA GLY A 259 4.92 -3.09 17.52
C GLY A 259 5.57 -3.14 16.13
N ILE A 260 6.00 -1.99 15.59
CA ILE A 260 6.75 -1.96 14.32
C ILE A 260 8.11 -2.65 14.47
N VAL A 261 8.83 -2.41 15.57
CA VAL A 261 10.10 -3.08 15.86
C VAL A 261 9.90 -4.59 15.95
N ASP A 262 8.84 -5.04 16.62
CA ASP A 262 8.52 -6.46 16.74
C ASP A 262 8.31 -7.12 15.38
N ASN A 263 7.50 -6.51 14.52
CA ASN A 263 7.30 -7.00 13.16
C ASN A 263 8.60 -7.08 12.35
N LEU A 264 9.48 -6.08 12.46
CA LEU A 264 10.76 -6.08 11.73
C LEU A 264 11.73 -7.14 12.26
N LEU A 265 11.73 -7.38 13.56
CA LEU A 265 12.52 -8.45 14.18
C LEU A 265 11.99 -9.83 13.82
N ASP A 266 10.68 -10.01 13.72
CA ASP A 266 10.06 -11.25 13.24
C ASP A 266 10.33 -11.51 11.76
N GLU A 267 10.33 -10.47 10.91
CA GLU A 267 10.76 -10.59 9.50
C GLU A 267 12.20 -11.12 9.41
N LEU A 268 13.10 -10.58 10.25
CA LEU A 268 14.49 -11.05 10.33
C LEU A 268 14.58 -12.50 10.83
N LYS A 269 13.82 -12.84 11.88
CA LYS A 269 13.77 -14.20 12.43
C LYS A 269 13.33 -15.21 11.38
N ASN A 270 12.31 -14.89 10.59
CA ASN A 270 11.83 -15.74 9.51
C ASN A 270 12.90 -15.95 8.41
N LYS A 271 13.62 -14.89 8.02
CA LYS A 271 14.74 -15.00 7.05
C LYS A 271 15.89 -15.87 7.54
N LEU A 272 16.21 -15.82 8.83
CA LEU A 272 17.24 -16.68 9.42
C LEU A 272 16.76 -18.12 9.54
N LYS A 273 15.47 -18.32 9.82
CA LYS A 273 14.85 -19.65 9.86
C LYS A 273 14.90 -20.37 8.51
N GLU A 274 14.78 -19.65 7.40
CA GLU A 274 15.00 -20.20 6.04
C GLU A 274 16.42 -20.75 5.84
N LYS A 275 17.39 -20.31 6.66
CA LYS A 275 18.76 -20.81 6.72
C LYS A 275 18.98 -21.78 7.88
N ASN A 276 17.92 -22.34 8.46
CA ASN A 276 17.95 -23.19 9.66
C ASN A 276 18.67 -22.55 10.86
N ILE A 277 18.61 -21.22 10.99
CA ILE A 277 19.19 -20.49 12.13
C ILE A 277 18.03 -19.95 12.98
N SER A 278 18.05 -20.24 14.28
CA SER A 278 17.05 -19.75 15.22
C SER A 278 17.59 -18.59 16.05
N ILE A 279 16.81 -17.52 16.14
CA ILE A 279 17.18 -16.32 16.90
C ILE A 279 16.08 -15.91 17.87
N SER A 280 16.48 -15.49 19.07
CA SER A 280 15.66 -14.71 20.01
C SER A 280 16.31 -13.35 20.28
N PHE A 281 15.52 -12.40 20.78
CA PHE A 281 15.99 -11.06 21.10
C PHE A 281 15.71 -10.78 22.58
N GLY A 282 16.73 -10.35 23.32
CA GLY A 282 16.61 -9.92 24.70
C GLY A 282 15.78 -8.64 24.82
N GLU A 283 15.24 -8.39 26.02
CA GLU A 283 14.29 -7.29 26.26
C GLU A 283 14.88 -5.92 25.91
N LYS A 284 16.19 -5.71 26.16
CA LYS A 284 16.89 -4.45 25.92
C LYS A 284 17.03 -4.10 24.43
N ILE A 285 16.95 -5.08 23.52
CA ILE A 285 17.13 -4.87 22.08
C ILE A 285 16.06 -3.92 21.53
N LYS A 286 14.80 -4.11 21.96
CA LYS A 286 13.67 -3.33 21.45
C LYS A 286 13.81 -1.86 21.86
N ASP A 287 14.07 -1.60 23.14
CA ASP A 287 14.29 -0.25 23.65
C ASP A 287 15.48 0.43 22.99
N PHE A 288 16.57 -0.29 22.76
CA PHE A 288 17.72 0.24 22.03
C PHE A 288 17.34 0.65 20.61
N LEU A 289 16.67 -0.21 19.85
CA LEU A 289 16.26 0.08 18.47
C LEU A 289 15.31 1.28 18.38
N ILE A 290 14.39 1.42 19.34
CA ILE A 290 13.52 2.59 19.45
C ILE A 290 14.38 3.84 19.65
N ASN A 291 15.30 3.82 20.62
CA ASN A 291 16.14 4.97 20.94
C ASN A 291 17.06 5.41 19.81
N VAL A 292 17.58 4.48 18.99
CA VAL A 292 18.50 4.81 17.89
C VAL A 292 17.82 4.94 16.52
N GLY A 293 16.60 4.44 16.37
CA GLY A 293 15.92 4.29 15.08
C GLY A 293 14.57 5.01 14.97
N TYR A 294 14.05 5.59 16.05
CA TYR A 294 12.91 6.49 16.00
C TYR A 294 13.35 7.95 15.98
N ASP A 295 12.74 8.71 15.09
CA ASP A 295 12.95 10.14 14.95
C ASP A 295 11.59 10.83 14.79
N LYS A 296 11.39 11.98 15.44
CA LYS A 296 10.10 12.69 15.43
C LYS A 296 9.73 13.22 14.04
N ASP A 297 10.72 13.57 13.22
CA ASP A 297 10.56 14.14 11.89
C ASP A 297 10.45 13.05 10.81
N PHE A 298 11.18 11.94 10.99
CA PHE A 298 11.24 10.84 10.02
C PHE A 298 10.37 9.61 10.37
N GLY A 299 9.71 9.61 11.53
CA GLY A 299 8.84 8.53 11.99
C GLY A 299 9.58 7.20 12.14
N ALA A 300 8.95 6.11 11.71
CA ALA A 300 9.53 4.76 11.78
C ALA A 300 10.58 4.45 10.69
N ARG A 301 10.81 5.37 9.75
CA ARG A 301 11.68 5.13 8.58
C ARG A 301 13.12 4.75 8.96
N PRO A 302 13.76 5.32 10.00
CA PRO A 302 15.13 4.95 10.37
C PRO A 302 15.23 3.58 11.07
N LEU A 303 14.14 2.99 11.57
CA LEU A 303 14.18 1.70 12.30
C LEU A 303 14.78 0.57 11.47
N LYS A 304 14.38 0.45 10.20
CA LYS A 304 14.93 -0.58 9.30
C LYS A 304 16.44 -0.40 9.11
N ARG A 305 16.91 0.85 9.04
CA ARG A 305 18.35 1.16 8.94
C ARG A 305 19.07 0.83 10.25
N ALA A 306 18.47 1.11 11.40
CA ALA A 306 19.01 0.75 12.70
C ALA A 306 19.17 -0.77 12.85
N ILE A 307 18.14 -1.54 12.48
CA ILE A 307 18.20 -3.02 12.46
C ILE A 307 19.29 -3.51 11.51
N THR A 308 19.37 -2.97 10.28
CA THR A 308 20.43 -3.36 9.35
C THR A 308 21.82 -3.08 9.93
N LYS A 309 22.05 -1.85 10.41
CA LYS A 309 23.36 -1.40 10.88
C LYS A 309 23.83 -2.17 12.12
N HIS A 310 22.95 -2.34 13.09
CA HIS A 310 23.31 -2.85 14.41
C HIS A 310 23.14 -4.36 14.48
N ILE A 311 22.02 -4.90 13.97
CA ILE A 311 21.70 -6.32 14.08
C ILE A 311 22.20 -7.08 12.85
N LEU A 312 21.71 -6.76 11.65
CA LEU A 312 21.95 -7.58 10.46
C LEU A 312 23.43 -7.63 10.09
N ASN A 313 24.15 -6.51 10.14
CA ASN A 313 25.57 -6.46 9.85
C ASN A 313 26.39 -7.32 10.83
N ASN A 314 26.04 -7.32 12.12
CA ASN A 314 26.72 -8.12 13.13
C ASN A 314 26.49 -9.62 12.88
N ILE A 315 25.23 -10.03 12.66
CA ILE A 315 24.88 -11.42 12.33
C ILE A 315 25.58 -11.85 11.04
N SER A 316 25.56 -11.01 10.00
CA SER A 316 26.15 -11.33 8.69
C SER A 316 27.66 -11.59 8.80
N SER A 317 28.39 -10.72 9.51
CA SER A 317 29.83 -10.92 9.76
C SER A 317 30.11 -12.23 10.50
N LYS A 318 29.28 -12.59 11.48
CA LYS A 318 29.43 -13.84 12.26
C LYS A 318 29.06 -15.11 11.50
N ILE A 319 28.11 -15.02 10.58
CA ILE A 319 27.81 -16.12 9.65
C ILE A 319 29.00 -16.32 8.71
N ILE A 320 29.56 -15.24 8.16
CA ILE A 320 30.71 -15.30 7.24
C ILE A 320 31.98 -15.80 7.94
N SER A 321 32.22 -15.40 9.19
CA SER A 321 33.37 -15.89 9.98
C SER A 321 33.20 -17.34 10.45
N GLY A 322 32.01 -17.93 10.31
CA GLY A 322 31.69 -19.27 10.78
C GLY A 322 31.43 -19.38 12.28
N GLU A 323 31.31 -18.24 12.99
CA GLU A 323 30.89 -18.19 14.39
C GLU A 323 29.44 -18.62 14.58
N ILE A 324 28.55 -18.25 13.63
CA ILE A 324 27.16 -18.71 13.56
C ILE A 324 27.03 -19.67 12.39
N LYS A 325 26.47 -20.86 12.66
CA LYS A 325 26.33 -21.92 11.67
C LYS A 325 24.87 -22.33 11.48
N GLU A 326 24.61 -23.05 10.41
CA GLU A 326 23.33 -23.71 10.19
C GLU A 326 23.00 -24.64 11.37
N GLY A 327 21.76 -24.58 11.87
CA GLY A 327 21.30 -25.31 13.05
C GLY A 327 21.50 -24.57 14.38
N ASP A 328 22.30 -23.49 14.41
CA ASP A 328 22.52 -22.74 15.64
C ASP A 328 21.23 -22.07 16.16
N THR A 329 21.10 -22.07 17.48
CA THR A 329 20.13 -21.24 18.19
C THR A 329 20.88 -20.26 19.08
N PHE A 330 20.55 -18.97 18.97
CA PHE A 330 21.17 -17.94 19.81
C PHE A 330 20.21 -16.81 20.16
N GLU A 331 20.54 -16.10 21.22
CA GLU A 331 19.89 -14.87 21.63
C GLU A 331 20.79 -13.68 21.31
N LEU A 332 20.23 -12.63 20.73
CA LEU A 332 20.87 -11.33 20.67
C LEU A 332 20.43 -10.46 21.83
N ASP A 333 21.40 -9.86 22.50
CA ASP A 333 21.14 -8.93 23.60
C ASP A 333 22.12 -7.75 23.55
N ILE A 334 21.96 -6.83 24.49
CA ILE A 334 22.76 -5.62 24.62
C ILE A 334 23.46 -5.59 25.97
N ASP A 335 24.79 -5.41 25.93
CA ASP A 335 25.59 -5.22 27.14
C ASP A 335 25.42 -3.81 27.74
N ASP A 336 25.97 -3.57 28.92
CA ASP A 336 25.85 -2.27 29.60
C ASP A 336 26.55 -1.12 28.85
N ASN A 337 27.46 -1.45 27.92
CA ASN A 337 28.13 -0.50 27.03
C ASN A 337 27.37 -0.26 25.72
N LYS A 338 26.14 -0.79 25.59
CA LYS A 338 25.27 -0.72 24.41
C LYS A 338 25.82 -1.46 23.17
N ASN A 339 26.70 -2.43 23.37
CA ASN A 339 27.17 -3.31 22.29
C ASN A 339 26.24 -4.51 22.14
N ILE A 340 26.04 -4.93 20.89
CA ILE A 340 25.29 -6.15 20.59
C ILE A 340 26.16 -7.36 20.88
N ILE A 341 25.63 -8.26 21.70
CA ILE A 341 26.24 -9.52 22.08
C ILE A 341 25.39 -10.69 21.60
N VAL A 342 26.06 -11.78 21.22
CA VAL A 342 25.43 -13.05 20.85
C VAL A 342 25.61 -14.02 22.00
N LYS A 343 24.52 -14.47 22.60
CA LYS A 343 24.51 -15.56 23.59
C LYS A 343 24.07 -16.83 22.88
N LYS A 344 24.97 -17.78 22.66
CA LYS A 344 24.57 -19.08 22.08
C LYS A 344 23.69 -19.84 23.09
N GLY A 345 22.55 -20.33 22.61
CA GLY A 345 21.74 -21.29 23.35
C GLY A 345 22.52 -22.60 23.44
N ILE A 346 22.57 -23.18 24.65
CA ILE A 346 23.20 -24.49 24.92
C ILE A 346 22.46 -25.59 24.15
#